data_AF-A0A2W5YQ84-F1
#
_entry.id   AF-A0A2W5YQ84-F1
#
_cell.length_a   1.000
_cell.length_b   1.000
_cell.length_c   1.000
_cell.angle_alpha   90.00
_cell.angle_beta   90.00
_cell.angle_gamma   90.00
#
_symmetry.space_group_name_H-M   'P 1'
#
loop_
_entity.id
_entity.type
_entity.pdbx_description
1 polymer ?
#
loop_
_entity_poly.entity_id
_entity_poly.type
_entity_poly.pdbx_seq_one_letter_code
_entity_poly.pdbx_strand_id
1 'polypeptide(L)'
;MTDPPETANDEGAFAGLPMPIRAIKPEISGGKYALNDIENGALRPMIGWRAHAVLMCAAGSCPPLQRDAYTAENFEDQDAAAFRAWLARTT
;
A
#
# COMPACT_ATOMS: atom_id res chain seq x y z
N MET A 1 11.87 12.47 -16.13
CA MET A 1 10.65 12.70 -15.33
C MET A 1 11.00 12.27 -13.92
N THR A 2 11.55 13.20 -13.14
CA THR A 2 11.89 12.98 -11.73
C THR A 2 10.67 13.35 -10.91
N ASP A 3 10.20 12.44 -10.06
CA ASP A 3 9.17 12.74 -9.09
C ASP A 3 9.59 13.97 -8.25
N PRO A 4 8.63 14.85 -7.89
CA PRO A 4 8.94 16.01 -7.06
C PRO A 4 9.49 15.57 -5.68
N PRO A 5 10.33 16.40 -5.03
CA PRO A 5 10.95 16.05 -3.77
C PRO A 5 9.90 15.79 -2.69
N GLU A 6 10.08 14.67 -2.00
CA GLU A 6 9.27 14.09 -0.91
C GLU A 6 9.36 14.90 0.39
N THR A 7 9.27 16.23 0.33
CA THR A 7 9.21 17.11 1.51
C THR A 7 7.95 17.96 1.57
N ALA A 8 7.06 17.82 0.58
CA ALA A 8 5.72 18.37 0.70
C ALA A 8 4.90 17.44 1.59
N ASN A 9 5.06 17.60 2.90
CA ASN A 9 4.00 17.25 3.83
C ASN A 9 2.83 18.18 3.46
N ASP A 10 1.94 17.67 2.61
CA ASP A 10 0.80 18.39 2.05
C ASP A 10 -0.28 18.66 3.11
N GLU A 11 0.10 19.11 4.30
CA GLU A 11 -0.82 19.37 5.41
C GLU A 11 -1.91 20.39 5.01
N GLY A 12 -1.69 21.15 3.93
CA GLY A 12 -2.66 22.07 3.35
C GLY A 12 -3.45 21.58 2.12
N ALA A 13 -3.01 20.54 1.38
CA ALA A 13 -3.64 20.19 0.10
C ALA A 13 -4.99 19.47 0.25
N PHE A 14 -5.29 18.97 1.45
CA PHE A 14 -6.53 18.26 1.76
C PHE A 14 -7.34 18.92 2.88
N ALA A 15 -7.00 20.16 3.26
CA ALA A 15 -7.77 20.93 4.23
C ALA A 15 -9.21 21.13 3.74
N GLY A 16 -10.19 20.59 4.47
CA GLY A 16 -11.62 20.72 4.16
C GLY A 16 -12.27 19.55 3.42
N LEU A 17 -11.52 18.49 3.05
CA LEU A 17 -12.11 17.26 2.53
C LEU A 17 -12.52 16.33 3.69
N PRO A 18 -13.59 15.54 3.55
CA PRO A 18 -13.97 14.54 4.55
C PRO A 18 -12.85 13.50 4.67
N MET A 19 -12.05 13.64 5.74
CA MET A 19 -10.98 12.75 6.21
C MET A 19 -9.86 12.46 5.19
N PRO A 20 -8.76 13.24 5.17
CA PRO A 20 -7.60 12.88 4.35
C PRO A 20 -7.00 11.56 4.81
N ILE A 21 -6.59 10.70 3.86
CA ILE A 21 -5.97 9.38 4.08
C ILE A 21 -4.76 9.45 5.04
N ARG A 22 -4.15 10.64 5.19
CA ARG A 22 -3.01 10.92 6.08
C ARG A 22 -3.37 11.32 7.52
N ALA A 23 -4.62 11.67 7.82
CA ALA A 23 -5.01 12.14 9.16
C ALA A 23 -5.21 11.01 10.18
N ILE A 24 -5.51 9.79 9.72
CA ILE A 24 -5.75 8.64 10.60
C ILE A 24 -4.42 7.95 10.87
N LYS A 25 -3.91 8.08 12.10
CA LYS A 25 -2.65 7.47 12.56
C LYS A 25 -2.88 6.53 13.75
N PRO A 26 -3.41 5.32 13.55
CA PRO A 26 -3.59 4.34 14.61
C PRO A 26 -2.24 3.92 15.19
N GLU A 27 -2.27 3.42 16.42
CA GLU A 27 -1.10 2.83 17.05
C GLU A 27 -0.90 1.39 16.56
N ILE A 28 0.24 1.14 15.92
CA ILE A 28 0.64 -0.13 15.34
C ILE A 28 2.06 -0.41 15.82
N SER A 29 2.27 -1.57 16.45
CA SER A 29 3.59 -2.03 16.92
C SER A 29 4.39 -0.99 17.72
N GLY A 30 3.72 -0.20 18.56
CA GLY A 30 4.34 0.82 19.42
C GLY A 30 4.62 2.17 18.76
N GLY A 31 4.10 2.41 17.55
CA GLY A 31 4.19 3.71 16.87
C GLY A 31 2.87 4.12 16.23
N LYS A 32 2.71 5.40 15.91
CA LYS A 32 1.53 5.92 15.21
C LYS A 32 1.85 6.16 13.74
N TYR A 33 1.15 5.45 12.86
CA TYR A 33 1.44 5.48 11.43
C TYR A 33 0.17 5.73 10.62
N ALA A 34 0.23 6.64 9.64
CA ALA A 34 -0.76 6.68 8.59
C ALA A 34 -0.51 5.54 7.59
N LEU A 35 -1.54 5.13 6.83
CA LEU A 35 -1.36 4.15 5.75
C LEU A 35 -0.30 4.59 4.73
N ASN A 36 -0.25 5.90 4.42
CA ASN A 36 0.78 6.49 3.56
C ASN A 36 2.20 6.26 4.10
N ASP A 37 2.39 6.38 5.42
CA ASP A 37 3.69 6.20 6.08
C ASP A 37 4.15 4.74 5.93
N ILE A 38 3.23 3.78 6.03
CA ILE A 38 3.50 2.35 5.83
C ILE A 38 3.80 2.06 4.35
N GLU A 39 2.97 2.54 3.42
CA GLU A 39 3.14 2.25 2.00
C GLU A 39 4.42 2.85 1.43
N ASN A 40 4.64 4.15 1.60
CA ASN A 40 5.75 4.87 0.99
C ASN A 40 7.02 4.83 1.84
N GLY A 41 6.89 4.95 3.16
CA GLY A 41 8.04 5.01 4.05
C GLY A 41 8.66 3.65 4.36
N ALA A 42 7.85 2.59 4.48
CA ALA A 42 8.34 1.27 4.86
C ALA A 42 8.35 0.28 3.70
N LEU A 43 7.22 0.04 3.04
CA LEU A 43 7.09 -1.08 2.11
C LEU A 43 7.67 -0.80 0.71
N ARG A 44 7.47 0.40 0.15
CA ARG A 44 8.02 0.76 -1.18
C ARG A 44 9.54 0.60 -1.28
N PRO A 45 10.36 0.99 -0.28
CA PRO A 45 11.79 0.71 -0.30
C PRO A 45 12.15 -0.79 -0.33
N MET A 46 11.29 -1.65 0.21
CA MET A 46 11.54 -3.10 0.29
C MET A 46 11.06 -3.87 -0.95
N ILE A 47 9.85 -3.57 -1.42
CA ILE A 47 9.15 -4.37 -2.46
C ILE A 47 8.69 -3.53 -3.66
N GLY A 48 9.05 -2.24 -3.69
CA GLY A 48 8.81 -1.35 -4.82
C GLY A 48 7.34 -1.16 -5.15
N TRP A 49 7.04 -1.20 -6.45
CA TRP A 49 5.70 -0.98 -7.01
C TRP A 49 4.66 -2.00 -6.52
N ARG A 50 5.10 -3.14 -5.97
CA ARG A 50 4.23 -4.22 -5.47
C ARG A 50 3.51 -3.80 -4.17
N ALA A 51 4.07 -2.83 -3.43
CA ALA A 51 3.55 -2.36 -2.15
C ALA A 51 2.05 -2.04 -2.17
N HIS A 52 1.58 -1.28 -3.17
CA HIS A 52 0.17 -0.90 -3.27
C HIS A 52 -0.77 -2.10 -3.51
N ALA A 53 -0.29 -3.10 -4.25
CA ALA A 53 -1.07 -4.28 -4.61
C ALA A 53 -1.15 -5.30 -3.47
N VAL A 54 -0.10 -5.39 -2.65
CA VAL A 54 -0.03 -6.32 -1.51
C VAL A 54 -0.59 -5.70 -0.24
N LEU A 55 -0.53 -4.37 -0.11
CA LEU A 55 -1.29 -3.64 0.89
C LEU A 55 -2.77 -3.74 0.56
N MET A 56 -3.58 -3.75 1.61
CA MET A 56 -5.02 -4.02 1.61
C MET A 56 -5.79 -2.97 0.77
N CYS A 57 -5.81 -3.14 -0.55
CA CYS A 57 -6.57 -2.32 -1.49
C CYS A 57 -8.04 -2.77 -1.55
N ALA A 58 -8.29 -4.08 -1.50
CA ALA A 58 -9.61 -4.75 -1.59
C ALA A 58 -10.55 -4.25 -2.71
N ALA A 59 -10.05 -3.45 -3.66
CA ALA A 59 -10.82 -2.99 -4.81
C ALA A 59 -10.87 -4.10 -5.87
N GLY A 60 -11.97 -4.15 -6.64
CA GLY A 60 -12.12 -5.12 -7.74
C GLY A 60 -11.05 -4.99 -8.84
N SER A 61 -10.39 -3.83 -8.93
CA SER A 61 -9.29 -3.56 -9.85
C SER A 61 -7.92 -4.03 -9.34
N CYS A 62 -7.81 -4.50 -8.10
CA CYS A 62 -6.56 -4.96 -7.49
C CYS A 62 -6.41 -6.49 -7.57
N PRO A 63 -5.20 -7.04 -7.37
CA PRO A 63 -5.02 -8.48 -7.24
C PRO A 63 -5.86 -9.06 -6.10
N PRO A 64 -6.23 -10.36 -6.17
CA PRO A 64 -6.97 -11.02 -5.11
C PRO A 64 -6.29 -10.85 -3.75
N LEU A 65 -7.08 -10.50 -2.73
CA LEU A 65 -6.61 -10.42 -1.36
C LEU A 65 -6.15 -11.82 -0.89
N GLN A 66 -4.95 -11.88 -0.30
CA GLN A 66 -4.41 -13.15 0.21
C GLN A 66 -5.14 -13.59 1.47
N ARG A 67 -5.26 -14.91 1.64
CA ARG A 67 -5.91 -15.51 2.83
C ARG A 67 -5.00 -15.51 4.06
N ASP A 68 -3.70 -15.56 3.81
CA ASP A 68 -2.66 -15.65 4.82
C ASP A 68 -1.78 -14.40 4.78
N ALA A 69 -1.09 -14.12 5.89
CA ALA A 69 -0.16 -13.01 5.96
C ALA A 69 1.11 -13.31 5.15
N TYR A 70 1.63 -12.28 4.49
CA TYR A 70 2.94 -12.33 3.86
C TYR A 70 4.05 -12.44 4.92
N THR A 71 4.97 -13.36 4.70
CA THR A 71 6.23 -13.53 5.44
C THR A 71 7.39 -13.50 4.44
N ALA A 72 8.62 -13.37 4.94
CA ALA A 72 9.80 -13.39 4.06
C ALA A 72 9.91 -14.71 3.27
N GLU A 73 9.38 -15.82 3.80
CA GLU A 73 9.45 -17.14 3.17
C GLU A 73 8.36 -17.38 2.12
N ASN A 74 7.21 -16.70 2.21
CA ASN A 74 6.06 -16.98 1.34
C ASN A 74 5.70 -15.83 0.37
N PHE A 75 6.36 -14.67 0.50
CA PHE A 75 5.99 -13.45 -0.20
C PHE A 75 6.04 -13.62 -1.72
N GLU A 76 7.17 -14.03 -2.28
CA GLU A 76 7.38 -14.16 -3.72
C GLU A 76 6.32 -15.07 -4.38
N ASP A 77 6.03 -16.21 -3.75
CA ASP A 77 5.10 -17.20 -4.29
C ASP A 77 3.65 -16.71 -4.24
N GLN A 78 3.20 -16.20 -3.09
CA GLN A 78 1.84 -15.70 -2.93
C GLN A 78 1.58 -14.50 -3.84
N ASP A 79 2.51 -13.56 -3.86
CA ASP A 79 2.37 -12.34 -4.62
C ASP A 79 2.37 -12.62 -6.13
N ALA A 80 3.28 -13.47 -6.62
CA ALA A 80 3.28 -13.87 -8.03
C ALA A 80 2.00 -14.64 -8.42
N ALA A 81 1.45 -15.49 -7.54
CA ALA A 81 0.17 -16.15 -7.78
C ALA A 81 -1.00 -15.15 -7.85
N ALA A 82 -1.03 -14.16 -6.95
CA ALA A 82 -2.03 -13.10 -6.94
C ALA A 82 -2.05 -12.31 -8.24
N PHE A 83 -0.87 -11.87 -8.69
CA PHE A 83 -0.71 -11.12 -9.94
C PHE A 83 -1.12 -11.95 -11.16
N ARG A 84 -0.74 -13.23 -11.22
CA ARG A 84 -1.18 -14.12 -12.31
C ARG A 84 -2.70 -14.27 -12.36
N ALA A 85 -3.34 -14.50 -11.22
CA ALA A 85 -4.79 -14.61 -11.14
C ALA A 85 -5.50 -13.29 -11.52
N TRP A 86 -4.92 -12.15 -11.16
CA TRP A 86 -5.42 -10.84 -11.53
C TRP A 86 -5.36 -10.58 -13.04
N LEU A 87 -4.20 -10.79 -13.66
CA LEU A 87 -3.98 -10.56 -15.08
C LEU A 87 -4.76 -11.54 -15.97
N ALA A 88 -5.06 -12.73 -15.46
CA ALA A 88 -5.89 -13.72 -16.15
C ALA A 88 -7.41 -13.45 -16.02
N ARG A 89 -7.82 -12.47 -15.22
CA ARG A 89 -9.25 -12.17 -15.01
C ARG A 89 -9.83 -11.50 -16.26
N THR A 90 -10.68 -12.23 -16.98
CA THR A 90 -11.54 -11.66 -18.03
C THR A 90 -12.81 -11.13 -17.40
N THR A 91 -13.20 -9.91 -17.78
CA THR A 91 -14.40 -9.20 -17.33
C THR A 91 -15.69 -9.92 -17.69
#